data_AF-A0A2S9GA28-F1
#
_entry.id   AF-A0A2S9GA28-F1
#
_cell.length_a   1.000
_cell.length_b   1.000
_cell.length_c   1.000
_cell.angle_alpha   90.00
_cell.angle_beta   90.00
_cell.angle_gamma   90.00
#
_symmetry.space_group_name_H-M   'P 1'
#
loop_
_entity.id
_entity.type
_entity.pdbx_description
1 polymer ?
#
loop_
_entity_poly.entity_id
_entity_poly.type
_entity_poly.pdbx_seq_one_letter_code
_entity_poly.pdbx_strand_id
1 'polypeptide(L)' 'ARVNVLFDDLERQRSDEAERDAEFPQRTEVGRMRAGRLVAPDAGFGEDTEAELVAWDVGICGGAASAEEAAIHIIEDDE' A
#
# COMPACT_ATOMS: atom_id res chain seq x y z
N ALA A 1 33.26 16.96 -33.97
CA ALA A 1 33.00 17.33 -32.57
C ALA A 1 31.61 16.81 -32.20
N ARG A 2 31.48 15.91 -31.22
CA ARG A 2 30.19 15.39 -30.74
C ARG A 2 29.56 16.40 -29.79
N VAL A 3 28.91 17.41 -30.36
CA VAL A 3 28.00 18.29 -29.63
C VAL A 3 26.70 17.49 -29.48
N ASN A 4 26.52 16.76 -28.36
CA ASN A 4 25.24 16.20 -27.85
C ASN A 4 25.37 15.02 -26.86
N VAL A 5 26.56 14.63 -26.41
CA VAL A 5 26.70 13.48 -25.47
C VAL A 5 26.04 13.75 -24.11
N LEU A 6 26.13 14.99 -23.60
CA LEU A 6 25.51 15.40 -22.34
C LEU A 6 23.97 15.31 -22.35
N PHE A 7 23.33 15.53 -23.51
CA PHE A 7 21.86 15.40 -23.62
C PHE A 7 21.44 13.92 -23.64
N ASP A 8 22.21 13.05 -24.29
CA ASP A 8 21.99 11.61 -24.38
C ASP A 8 22.14 10.92 -23.00
N ASP A 9 23.18 11.30 -22.23
CA ASP A 9 23.40 10.79 -20.89
C ASP A 9 22.27 11.19 -19.90
N LEU A 10 21.76 12.42 -20.02
CA LEU A 10 20.64 12.90 -19.19
C LEU A 10 19.32 12.20 -19.54
N GLU A 11 19.04 11.98 -20.82
CA GLU A 11 17.86 11.22 -21.24
C GLU A 11 17.91 9.78 -20.72
N ARG A 12 19.09 9.15 -20.80
CA ARG A 12 19.30 7.81 -20.25
C ARG A 12 19.11 7.77 -18.74
N GLN A 13 19.66 8.74 -18.01
CA GLN A 13 19.49 8.83 -16.56
C GLN A 13 18.01 9.00 -16.15
N ARG A 14 17.24 9.79 -16.91
CA ARG A 14 15.79 9.95 -16.70
C ARG A 14 15.01 8.67 -17.01
N SER A 15 15.40 7.95 -18.06
CA SER A 15 14.80 6.64 -18.39
C SER A 15 15.05 5.65 -17.25
N ASP A 16 16.29 5.53 -16.81
CA ASP A 16 16.67 4.63 -15.72
C ASP A 16 15.96 5.00 -14.40
N GLU A 17 15.71 6.29 -14.16
CA GLU A 17 14.96 6.75 -12.99
C GLU A 17 13.48 6.41 -13.06
N ALA A 18 12.85 6.60 -14.22
CA ALA A 18 11.46 6.22 -14.44
C ALA A 18 11.24 4.70 -14.33
N GLU A 19 12.18 3.89 -14.84
CA GLU A 19 12.12 2.43 -14.68
C GLU A 19 12.21 2.02 -13.20
N ARG A 20 13.13 2.62 -12.44
CA ARG A 20 13.26 2.33 -11.00
C ARG A 20 12.02 2.70 -10.20
N ASP A 21 11.41 3.85 -10.48
CA ASP A 21 10.19 4.31 -9.79
C ASP A 21 9.01 3.35 -10.05
N ALA A 22 8.90 2.83 -11.28
CA ALA A 22 7.88 1.85 -11.64
C ALA A 22 8.13 0.46 -11.01
N GLU A 23 9.38 0.02 -10.92
CA GLU A 23 9.75 -1.29 -10.35
C GLU A 23 9.72 -1.30 -8.81
N PHE A 24 10.07 -0.18 -8.18
CA PHE A 24 10.16 -0.02 -6.73
C PHE A 24 9.37 1.20 -6.26
N PRO A 25 8.03 1.14 -6.32
CA PRO A 25 7.18 2.23 -5.86
C PRO A 25 7.45 2.55 -4.38
N GLN A 26 7.23 3.81 -4.02
CA GLN A 26 7.38 4.27 -2.66
C GLN A 26 6.46 3.49 -1.72
N ARG A 27 6.96 3.11 -0.54
CA ARG A 27 6.21 2.27 0.43
C ARG A 27 5.05 2.99 1.11
N THR A 28 4.68 4.18 0.66
CA THR A 28 3.58 4.97 1.24
C THR A 28 2.23 4.26 1.11
N GLU A 29 2.08 3.36 0.13
CA GLU A 29 0.86 2.57 -0.08
C GLU A 29 0.81 1.28 0.76
N VAL A 30 1.92 0.89 1.39
CA VAL A 30 2.04 -0.34 2.19
C VAL A 30 2.80 -0.07 3.48
N GLY A 31 2.05 0.04 4.57
CA GLY A 31 2.60 0.24 5.89
C GLY A 31 3.50 -0.88 6.39
N ARG A 32 4.29 -0.59 7.43
CA ARG A 32 5.21 -1.56 8.03
C ARG A 32 4.49 -2.63 8.85
N MET A 33 3.33 -2.30 9.40
CA MET A 33 2.54 -3.19 10.22
C MET A 33 1.36 -3.72 9.42
N ARG A 34 1.14 -5.03 9.52
CA ARG A 34 -0.04 -5.70 8.99
C ARG A 34 -1.24 -5.40 9.89
N ALA A 35 -2.40 -5.12 9.30
CA ALA A 35 -3.66 -5.06 10.04
C ALA A 35 -4.16 -6.47 10.41
N GLY A 36 -4.88 -6.58 11.52
CA GLY A 36 -5.61 -7.80 11.86
C GLY A 36 -6.95 -7.90 11.13
N ARG A 37 -7.80 -8.80 11.63
CA ARG A 37 -9.16 -8.95 11.13
C ARG A 37 -9.97 -7.69 11.46
N LEU A 38 -10.57 -7.08 10.44
CA LEU A 38 -11.48 -5.94 10.61
C LEU A 38 -12.93 -6.42 10.77
N VAL A 39 -13.61 -5.92 11.80
CA VAL A 39 -15.00 -6.31 12.13
C VAL A 39 -15.86 -5.06 12.25
N ALA A 40 -16.96 -5.03 11.51
CA ALA A 40 -17.96 -3.97 11.55
C ALA A 40 -18.72 -3.92 12.90
N PRO A 41 -19.41 -2.80 13.23
CA PRO A 41 -20.15 -2.65 14.51
C PRO A 41 -21.20 -3.69 14.79
N ASP A 42 -21.88 -4.12 13.74
CA ASP A 42 -22.87 -5.18 13.75
C ASP A 42 -22.23 -6.59 13.64
N ALA A 43 -20.90 -6.68 13.64
CA ALA A 43 -20.13 -7.88 13.38
C ALA A 43 -20.40 -8.54 12.01
N GLY A 44 -20.87 -7.77 11.03
CA GLY A 44 -21.26 -8.26 9.71
C GLY A 44 -22.58 -9.05 9.74
N PHE A 45 -23.45 -8.77 10.71
CA PHE A 45 -24.73 -9.44 10.87
C PHE A 45 -25.91 -8.48 10.67
N GLY A 46 -26.82 -8.86 9.79
CA GLY A 46 -28.04 -8.10 9.51
C GLY A 46 -27.86 -7.12 8.36
N GLU A 47 -28.69 -6.07 8.35
CA GLU A 47 -28.52 -4.96 7.41
C GLU A 47 -27.49 -3.97 7.97
N ASP A 48 -26.59 -3.51 7.10
CA ASP A 48 -25.65 -2.46 7.46
C ASP A 48 -26.40 -1.13 7.61
N THR A 49 -26.35 -0.59 8.82
CA THR A 49 -26.96 0.70 9.16
C THR A 49 -25.92 1.79 9.40
N GLU A 50 -24.63 1.43 9.32
CA GLU A 50 -23.52 2.35 9.43
C GLU A 50 -23.21 2.91 8.04
N ALA A 51 -23.26 4.24 7.91
CA ALA A 51 -23.02 4.88 6.62
C ALA A 51 -21.53 5.04 6.34
N GLU A 52 -20.71 5.03 7.40
CA GLU A 52 -19.26 5.20 7.31
C GLU A 52 -18.55 3.84 7.16
N LEU A 53 -17.41 3.83 6.47
CA LEU A 53 -16.58 2.62 6.34
C LEU A 53 -15.68 2.47 7.57
N VAL A 54 -16.28 2.04 8.68
CA VAL A 54 -15.61 1.89 9.97
C VAL A 54 -15.64 0.44 10.45
N ALA A 55 -14.56 0.02 11.12
CA ALA A 55 -14.43 -1.32 11.69
C ALA A 55 -13.39 -1.32 12.83
N TRP A 56 -13.46 -2.30 13.73
CA TRP A 56 -12.40 -2.55 14.72
C TRP A 56 -11.46 -3.63 14.23
N ASP A 57 -10.16 -3.39 14.37
CA ASP A 57 -9.14 -4.42 14.29
C ASP A 57 -9.20 -5.28 15.57
N VAL A 58 -9.55 -6.55 15.41
CA VAL A 58 -9.63 -7.54 16.50
C VAL A 58 -8.44 -8.50 16.52
N GLY A 59 -7.35 -8.15 15.83
CA GLY A 59 -6.07 -8.84 15.82
C GLY A 59 -5.89 -9.83 14.67
N ILE A 60 -4.63 -10.23 14.47
CA ILE A 60 -4.22 -11.13 13.40
C ILE A 60 -4.72 -12.55 13.68
N CYS A 61 -5.37 -13.19 12.70
CA CYS A 61 -5.80 -14.59 12.78
C CYS A 61 -4.64 -15.61 12.67
N GLY A 62 -3.46 -15.29 13.21
CA GLY A 62 -2.24 -16.10 13.16
C GLY A 62 -1.96 -16.73 11.79
N GLY A 63 -1.71 -18.04 11.79
CA GLY A 63 -1.50 -18.84 10.57
C GLY A 63 -2.80 -19.25 9.85
N ALA A 64 -3.97 -18.86 10.36
CA ALA A 64 -5.27 -19.12 9.74
C ALA A 64 -5.82 -17.90 8.99
N ALA A 65 -5.08 -16.80 8.93
CA ALA A 65 -5.51 -15.64 8.18
C ALA A 65 -5.60 -15.93 6.68
N SER A 66 -6.60 -15.36 6.02
CA SER A 66 -6.73 -15.47 4.57
C SER A 66 -5.60 -14.71 3.86
N ALA A 67 -5.43 -14.98 2.56
CA ALA A 67 -4.46 -14.25 1.75
C ALA A 67 -4.78 -12.75 1.72
N GLU A 68 -6.06 -12.40 1.64
CA GLU A 68 -6.56 -11.03 1.67
C GLU A 68 -6.25 -10.36 3.01
N GLU A 69 -6.56 -11.01 4.13
CA GLU A 69 -6.24 -10.50 5.47
C GLU A 69 -4.72 -10.34 5.65
N ALA A 70 -3.91 -11.19 5.00
CA ALA A 70 -2.45 -11.11 5.03
C ALA A 70 -1.87 -9.96 4.21
N ALA A 71 -2.63 -9.42 3.27
CA ALA A 71 -2.20 -8.34 2.39
C ALA A 71 -2.50 -6.94 2.95
N ILE A 72 -3.37 -6.79 3.96
CA ILE A 72 -3.76 -5.48 4.49
C ILE A 72 -2.71 -4.95 5.48
N HIS A 73 -2.33 -3.68 5.30
CA HIS A 73 -1.35 -2.98 6.13
C HIS A 73 -1.92 -1.66 6.66
N ILE A 74 -1.42 -1.22 7.81
CA ILE A 74 -1.76 0.06 8.43
C ILE A 74 -0.84 1.13 7.87
N ILE A 75 -1.39 2.10 7.15
CA ILE A 75 -0.65 3.30 6.73
C ILE A 75 -0.69 4.29 7.91
N GLU A 76 0.48 4.70 8.38
CA GLU A 76 0.59 5.73 9.43
C GLU A 76 0.36 7.09 8.77
N ASP A 77 -0.48 7.93 9.37
CA ASP A 77 -0.60 9.32 8.95
C ASP A 77 0.69 10.06 9.36
N ASP A 78 1.35 10.72 8.41
CA ASP A 78 2.39 11.69 8.70
C ASP A 78 1.71 12.92 9.37
N GLU A 79 1.78 13.04 10.69
CA GLU A 79 1.36 14.27 11.41
C GLU A 79 2.06 15.53 10.89
#